data_AF-A0ABD0YJP5-F1
#
_entry.id   AF-A0ABD0YJP5-F1
#
_cell.length_a   1.000
_cell.length_b   1.000
_cell.length_c   1.000
_cell.angle_alpha   90.00
_cell.angle_beta   90.00
_cell.angle_gamma   90.00
#
_symmetry.space_group_name_H-M   'P 1'
#
loop_
_entity.id
_entity.type
_entity.pdbx_description
1 polymer ?
#
loop_
_entity_poly.entity_id
_entity_poly.type
_entity_poly.pdbx_seq_one_letter_code
_entity_poly.pdbx_strand_id
1 'polypeptide(L)'
;MSLGDFNARVGEEREVPKEIGLIKNTDFSDWHKSKDKVIDHIGKQVLNFCKNWHLVVLNGRAPRDAGGGVTFIGKIGISVIDFARVSLNTIQDISSLEIVPQAFSDHMPVSVTLNDELREGSEEL
;
A
#
# COMPACT_ATOMS: atom_id res chain seq x y z
N MET A 1 1.69 -6.90 -8.42
CA MET A 1 0.93 -5.88 -7.66
C MET A 1 -0.53 -6.31 -7.57
N SER A 2 -1.21 -5.99 -6.47
CA SER A 2 -2.67 -6.05 -6.37
C SER A 2 -3.21 -4.79 -5.71
N LEU A 3 -4.35 -4.28 -6.17
CA LEU A 3 -4.98 -3.05 -5.70
C LEU A 3 -6.51 -3.25 -5.71
N GLY A 4 -7.19 -2.75 -4.70
CA GLY A 4 -8.66 -2.77 -4.63
C GLY A 4 -9.16 -2.87 -3.20
N ASP A 5 -10.46 -3.16 -3.07
CA ASP A 5 -11.12 -3.41 -1.78
C ASP A 5 -10.79 -4.83 -1.28
N PHE A 6 -10.11 -4.91 -0.13
CA PHE A 6 -9.80 -6.16 0.54
C PHE A 6 -10.81 -6.51 1.63
N ASN A 7 -11.73 -5.59 1.94
CA ASN A 7 -12.69 -5.67 3.04
C ASN A 7 -12.00 -6.10 4.34
N ALA A 8 -10.82 -5.54 4.58
CA ALA A 8 -9.91 -5.93 5.65
C ALA A 8 -9.24 -4.70 6.24
N ARG A 9 -9.37 -4.53 7.56
CA ARG A 9 -8.72 -3.42 8.28
C ARG A 9 -7.35 -3.87 8.75
N VAL A 10 -6.29 -3.29 8.18
CA VAL A 10 -4.89 -3.69 8.41
C VAL A 10 -4.16 -2.81 9.45
N GLY A 11 -4.82 -1.76 9.96
CA GLY A 11 -4.31 -0.92 11.02
C GLY A 11 -3.00 -0.18 10.70
N GLU A 12 -2.37 0.34 11.75
CA GLU A 12 -0.97 0.79 11.69
C GLU A 12 -0.05 -0.37 12.07
N GLU A 13 1.04 -0.56 11.33
CA GLU A 13 2.04 -1.59 11.63
C GLU A 13 3.46 -1.00 11.59
N ARG A 14 4.22 -1.26 12.66
CA ARG A 14 5.63 -0.87 12.77
C ARG A 14 6.59 -1.98 12.39
N GLU A 15 6.10 -3.22 12.34
CA GLU A 15 6.89 -4.36 11.86
C GLU A 15 6.87 -4.37 10.34
N VAL A 16 7.98 -3.93 9.78
CA VAL A 16 8.21 -3.92 8.34
C VAL A 16 9.04 -5.16 8.01
N PRO A 17 8.87 -5.78 6.84
CA PRO A 17 9.96 -6.52 6.24
C PRO A 17 11.19 -5.58 6.26
N LYS A 18 12.26 -5.94 7.00
CA LYS A 18 13.50 -5.14 7.09
C LYS A 18 14.03 -4.77 5.71
N GLU A 19 13.68 -5.60 4.73
CA GLU A 19 13.96 -5.50 3.32
C GLU A 19 13.47 -4.19 2.69
N ILE A 20 12.39 -3.54 3.16
CA ILE A 20 11.96 -2.24 2.60
C ILE A 20 13.02 -1.17 2.83
N GLY A 21 13.57 -1.09 4.04
CA GLY A 21 14.66 -0.15 4.37
C GLY A 21 15.97 -0.47 3.64
N LEU A 22 16.08 -1.67 3.04
CA LEU A 22 17.23 -2.06 2.23
C LEU A 22 17.07 -1.69 0.74
N ILE A 23 15.86 -1.27 0.33
CA ILE A 23 15.63 -0.84 -1.05
C ILE A 23 16.19 0.57 -1.20
N LYS A 24 17.43 0.63 -1.70
CA LYS A 24 18.11 1.88 -2.04
C LYS A 24 17.23 2.68 -3.01
N ASN A 25 17.19 4.00 -2.80
CA ASN A 25 16.54 4.98 -3.69
C ASN A 25 15.00 4.87 -3.80
N THR A 26 14.29 4.51 -2.73
CA THR A 26 12.82 4.66 -2.70
C THR A 26 12.42 5.72 -1.68
N ASP A 27 11.46 6.57 -2.05
CA ASP A 27 10.88 7.58 -1.14
C ASP A 27 9.79 6.98 -0.23
N PHE A 28 9.65 5.65 -0.20
CA PHE A 28 8.64 4.98 0.62
C PHE A 28 9.13 4.84 2.06
N SER A 29 8.26 5.20 3.01
CA SER A 29 8.54 4.97 4.42
C SER A 29 8.54 3.47 4.74
N ASP A 30 9.42 3.07 5.65
CA ASP A 30 9.36 1.77 6.29
C ASP A 30 8.05 1.61 7.11
N TRP A 31 7.61 2.67 7.79
CA TRP A 31 6.42 2.67 8.65
C TRP A 31 5.08 2.68 7.88
N HIS A 32 4.20 1.70 8.18
CA HIS A 32 2.81 1.70 7.73
C HIS A 32 1.94 2.64 8.56
N LYS A 33 1.70 3.87 8.09
CA LYS A 33 0.71 4.74 8.73
C LYS A 33 -0.70 4.45 8.22
N SER A 34 -1.70 4.58 9.08
CA SER A 34 -3.11 4.46 8.71
C SER A 34 -3.96 5.38 9.57
N LYS A 35 -4.95 6.07 8.99
CA LYS A 35 -6.00 6.77 9.75
C LYS A 35 -6.97 5.81 10.44
N ASP A 36 -7.04 4.57 9.97
CA ASP A 36 -7.75 3.49 10.62
C ASP A 36 -6.77 2.61 11.42
N LYS A 37 -6.85 2.67 12.76
CA LYS A 37 -5.94 1.93 13.66
C LYS A 37 -6.42 0.52 13.98
N VAL A 38 -7.60 0.13 13.52
CA VAL A 38 -8.16 -1.20 13.83
C VAL A 38 -7.51 -2.26 12.95
N ILE A 39 -7.18 -3.39 13.56
CA ILE A 39 -6.79 -4.61 12.85
C ILE A 39 -7.85 -5.66 13.12
N ASP A 40 -8.61 -6.04 12.09
CA ASP A 40 -9.61 -7.10 12.20
C ASP A 40 -9.03 -8.49 11.89
N HIS A 41 -9.86 -9.53 11.98
CA HIS A 41 -9.43 -10.92 11.74
C HIS A 41 -8.96 -11.15 10.29
N ILE A 42 -9.56 -10.49 9.31
CA ILE A 42 -9.18 -10.61 7.90
C ILE A 42 -7.89 -9.83 7.68
N GLY A 43 -7.76 -8.64 8.26
CA GLY A 43 -6.55 -7.82 8.27
C GLY A 43 -5.33 -8.58 8.78
N LYS A 44 -5.46 -9.32 9.89
CA LYS A 44 -4.38 -10.20 10.37
C LYS A 44 -3.95 -11.24 9.33
N GLN A 45 -4.91 -11.85 8.63
CA GLN A 45 -4.61 -12.82 7.57
C GLN A 45 -3.93 -12.16 6.37
N VAL A 46 -4.38 -10.97 5.97
CA VAL A 46 -3.75 -10.18 4.90
C VAL A 46 -2.31 -9.83 5.27
N LEU A 47 -2.06 -9.35 6.49
CA LEU A 47 -0.72 -9.02 6.96
C LEU A 47 0.17 -10.27 6.99
N ASN A 48 -0.32 -11.40 7.50
CA ASN A 48 0.43 -12.66 7.49
C ASN A 48 0.74 -13.14 6.06
N PHE A 49 -0.22 -13.00 5.14
CA PHE A 49 0.01 -13.28 3.73
C PHE A 49 1.10 -12.36 3.16
N CYS A 50 1.04 -11.06 3.44
CA CYS A 50 2.07 -10.13 2.98
C CYS A 50 3.46 -10.48 3.53
N LYS A 51 3.56 -10.85 4.81
CA LYS A 51 4.82 -11.30 5.43
C LYS A 51 5.36 -12.57 4.75
N ASN A 52 4.51 -13.58 4.53
CA ASN A 52 4.94 -14.86 3.92
C ASN A 52 5.38 -14.72 2.45
N TRP A 53 4.82 -13.76 1.72
CA TRP A 53 5.08 -13.57 0.29
C TRP A 53 5.93 -12.33 -0.02
N HIS A 54 6.55 -11.72 1.01
CA HIS A 54 7.37 -10.51 0.88
C HIS A 54 6.66 -9.39 0.10
N LEU A 55 5.39 -9.16 0.44
CA LEU A 55 4.57 -8.09 -0.10
C LEU A 55 4.52 -6.91 0.88
N VAL A 56 4.45 -5.72 0.31
CA VAL A 56 4.43 -4.45 1.00
C VAL A 56 3.10 -3.76 0.73
N VAL A 57 2.40 -3.33 1.78
CA VAL A 57 1.26 -2.42 1.67
C VAL A 57 1.76 -0.99 1.47
N LEU A 58 1.36 -0.35 0.37
CA LEU A 58 1.86 0.97 -0.04
C LEU A 58 1.17 2.15 0.64
N ASN A 59 -0.12 2.00 0.98
CA ASN A 59 -0.87 3.03 1.72
C ASN A 59 -0.10 3.40 2.99
N GLY A 60 -0.08 4.68 3.35
CA GLY A 60 0.69 5.12 4.53
C GLY A 60 2.21 5.18 4.36
N ARG A 61 2.77 4.55 3.33
CA ARG A 61 4.21 4.54 3.04
C ARG A 61 4.59 5.46 1.90
N ALA A 62 3.72 5.57 0.91
CA ALA A 62 3.99 6.37 -0.28
C ALA A 62 4.10 7.86 0.05
N PRO A 63 4.95 8.63 -0.66
CA PRO A 63 5.13 10.06 -0.41
C PRO A 63 3.82 10.86 -0.43
N ARG A 64 2.91 10.50 -1.36
CA ARG A 64 1.61 11.18 -1.54
C ARG A 64 0.48 10.60 -0.66
N ASP A 65 0.79 9.62 0.19
CA ASP A 65 -0.14 9.07 1.19
C ASP A 65 0.57 8.77 2.53
N ALA A 66 1.55 9.58 2.93
CA ALA A 66 2.32 9.35 4.16
C ALA A 66 1.46 9.39 5.45
N GLY A 67 0.19 9.78 5.37
CA GLY A 67 -0.76 9.77 6.49
C GLY A 67 -1.65 8.52 6.56
N GLY A 68 -1.65 7.68 5.51
CA GLY A 68 -2.54 6.52 5.40
C GLY A 68 -4.01 6.92 5.31
N GLY A 69 -4.36 7.61 4.23
CA GLY A 69 -5.67 8.21 3.99
C GLY A 69 -6.81 7.21 4.07
N VAL A 70 -7.98 7.71 4.48
CA VAL A 70 -9.24 6.97 4.53
C VAL A 70 -9.65 6.59 3.12
N THR A 71 -9.99 5.32 2.89
CA THR A 71 -10.46 4.85 1.58
C THR A 71 -11.95 4.54 1.56
N PHE A 72 -12.59 4.41 2.72
CA PHE A 72 -14.02 4.12 2.81
C PHE A 72 -14.70 5.06 3.81
N ILE A 73 -15.81 5.67 3.37
CA ILE A 73 -16.68 6.56 4.12
C ILE A 73 -18.13 6.17 3.80
N GLY A 74 -18.68 5.24 4.58
CA GLY A 74 -20.03 4.72 4.40
C GLY A 74 -20.91 4.90 5.63
N LYS A 75 -22.17 4.44 5.52
CA LYS A 75 -23.14 4.49 6.64
C LYS A 75 -22.71 3.66 7.86
N ILE A 76 -21.87 2.64 7.63
CA ILE A 76 -21.38 1.72 8.66
C ILE A 76 -20.10 2.20 9.33
N GLY A 77 -19.51 3.32 8.88
CA GLY A 77 -18.32 3.92 9.47
C GLY A 77 -17.28 4.35 8.44
N ILE A 78 -16.09 4.61 8.97
CA ILE A 78 -14.92 5.12 8.24
C ILE A 78 -13.78 4.12 8.42
N SER A 79 -13.12 3.73 7.33
CA SER A 79 -12.03 2.75 7.37
C SER A 79 -11.01 2.91 6.24
N VAL A 80 -9.91 2.18 6.37
CA VAL A 80 -8.90 1.97 5.31
C VAL A 80 -8.97 0.50 4.92
N ILE A 81 -9.68 0.20 3.83
CA ILE A 81 -9.93 -1.17 3.35
C ILE A 81 -9.56 -1.37 1.88
N ASP A 82 -9.31 -0.27 1.17
CA ASP A 82 -8.77 -0.27 -0.18
C ASP A 82 -7.29 0.05 -0.11
N PHE A 83 -6.44 -0.86 -0.56
CA PHE A 83 -5.01 -0.62 -0.51
C PHE A 83 -4.27 -1.28 -1.67
N ALA A 84 -3.11 -0.73 -2.01
CA ALA A 84 -2.20 -1.36 -2.94
C ALA A 84 -1.17 -2.19 -2.18
N ARG A 85 -0.84 -3.37 -2.71
CA ARG A 85 0.33 -4.14 -2.27
C ARG A 85 1.19 -4.60 -3.44
N VAL A 86 2.50 -4.54 -3.24
CA VAL A 86 3.52 -4.84 -4.25
C VAL A 86 4.56 -5.79 -3.69
N SER A 87 5.25 -6.53 -4.55
CA SER A 87 6.43 -7.27 -4.11
C SER A 87 7.62 -6.32 -4.01
N LEU A 88 8.61 -6.68 -3.19
CA LEU A 88 9.86 -5.93 -3.06
C LEU A 88 10.56 -5.70 -4.42
N ASN A 89 10.42 -6.64 -5.37
CA ASN A 89 11.04 -6.52 -6.69
C ASN A 89 10.38 -5.43 -7.56
N THR A 90 9.11 -5.10 -7.30
CA THR A 90 8.31 -4.18 -8.13
C THR A 90 8.12 -2.81 -7.49
N ILE A 91 8.54 -2.61 -6.23
CA ILE A 91 8.35 -1.33 -5.54
C ILE A 91 9.17 -0.19 -6.15
N GLN A 92 10.31 -0.50 -6.78
CA GLN A 92 11.11 0.47 -7.54
C GLN A 92 10.41 0.96 -8.80
N ASP A 93 9.44 0.19 -9.32
CA ASP A 93 8.66 0.59 -10.48
C ASP A 93 7.48 1.50 -10.06
N ILE A 94 7.27 1.72 -8.75
CA ILE A 94 6.21 2.60 -8.23
C ILE A 94 6.78 3.98 -7.94
N SER A 95 6.21 5.01 -8.57
CA SER A 95 6.53 6.41 -8.31
C SER A 95 5.83 6.93 -7.04
N SER A 96 4.51 6.71 -6.94
CA SER A 96 3.73 7.19 -5.80
C SER A 96 2.37 6.48 -5.68
N LEU A 97 1.71 6.67 -4.53
CA LEU A 97 0.32 6.31 -4.28
C LEU A 97 -0.37 7.49 -3.60
N GLU A 98 -1.60 7.78 -4.02
CA GLU A 98 -2.46 8.79 -3.38
C GLU A 98 -3.91 8.33 -3.26
N ILE A 99 -4.60 8.87 -2.25
CA ILE A 99 -6.04 8.74 -2.11
C ILE A 99 -6.70 9.97 -2.72
N VAL A 100 -7.46 9.77 -3.79
CA VAL A 100 -8.09 10.86 -4.53
C VAL A 100 -9.37 11.28 -3.81
N PRO A 101 -9.55 12.56 -3.45
CA PRO A 101 -10.72 13.04 -2.71
C PRO A 101 -11.94 13.23 -3.63
N GLN A 102 -12.43 12.14 -4.22
CA GLN A 102 -13.59 12.11 -5.12
C GLN A 102 -14.72 11.27 -4.52
N ALA A 103 -15.86 11.90 -4.23
CA ALA A 103 -17.01 11.27 -3.60
C ALA A 103 -18.04 10.75 -4.61
N PHE A 104 -17.60 9.91 -5.56
CA PHE A 104 -18.50 9.22 -6.49
C PHE A 104 -19.11 7.95 -5.90
N SER A 105 -18.52 7.43 -4.82
CA SER A 105 -18.92 6.25 -4.05
C SER A 105 -18.58 6.50 -2.57
N ASP A 106 -19.04 5.61 -1.70
CA ASP A 106 -18.52 5.43 -0.35
C ASP A 106 -17.04 5.01 -0.32
N HIS A 107 -16.46 4.57 -1.43
CA HIS A 107 -15.02 4.35 -1.59
C HIS A 107 -14.33 5.54 -2.27
N MET A 108 -13.24 6.02 -1.68
CA MET A 108 -12.32 7.00 -2.27
C MET A 108 -11.35 6.28 -3.20
N PRO A 109 -11.16 6.75 -4.45
CA PRO A 109 -10.23 6.12 -5.38
C PRO A 109 -8.79 6.09 -4.85
N VAL A 110 -8.12 4.95 -5.03
CA VAL A 110 -6.69 4.78 -4.77
C VAL A 110 -5.96 4.83 -6.10
N SER A 111 -5.08 5.82 -6.27
CA SER A 111 -4.29 6.00 -7.49
C SER A 111 -2.85 5.59 -7.25
N VAL A 112 -2.29 4.79 -8.16
CA VAL A 112 -0.88 4.37 -8.13
C VAL A 112 -0.22 4.80 -9.43
N THR A 113 0.89 5.52 -9.31
CA THR A 113 1.70 5.96 -10.46
C THR A 113 2.91 5.05 -10.59
N LEU A 114 3.14 4.53 -11.79
CA LEU A 114 4.34 3.75 -12.13
C LEU A 114 5.42 4.68 -12.71
N ASN A 115 6.69 4.32 -12.52
CA ASN A 115 7.81 4.96 -13.20
C ASN A 115 7.79 4.56 -14.69
N ASP A 116 8.01 5.53 -15.57
CA ASP A 116 7.96 5.36 -17.04
C ASP A 116 9.31 4.90 -17.63
N GLU A 117 10.27 4.53 -16.79
CA GLU A 117 11.59 4.09 -17.25
C GLU A 117 11.49 2.66 -17.79
N LEU A 118 11.44 2.54 -19.12
CA LEU A 118 11.65 1.27 -19.83
C LEU A 118 12.97 0.67 -19.38
N ARG A 119 12.92 -0.41 -18.61
CA ARG A 119 14.12 -1.21 -18.29
C ARG A 119 14.59 -1.83 -19.61
N GLU A 120 15.71 -1.36 -20.15
CA GLU A 120 16.40 -2.10 -21.22
C GLU A 120 16.65 -3.52 -20.70
N GLY A 121 16.09 -4.50 -21.39
CA GLY A 121 16.25 -5.91 -21.02
C GLY A 121 17.73 -6.23 -21.01
N SER A 122 18.26 -6.65 -19.86
CA SER A 122 19.58 -7.28 -19.84
C SER A 122 19.46 -8.58 -20.64
N GLU A 123 19.97 -8.57 -21.87
CA GLU A 123 20.26 -9.81 -22.59
C GLU A 123 21.22 -10.62 -21.72
N GLU A 124 20.77 -11.79 -21.26
CA GLU A 124 21.64 -12.79 -20.66
C GLU A 124 22.63 -13.24 -21.73
N LEU A 125 23.92 -12.93 -21.52
CA LEU A 125 25.07 -13.47 -22.28
C LEU A 125 25.48 -14.84 -21.72
#